data_AF-A0A4Q4WV18-F1
#
_entry.id   AF-A0A4Q4WV18-F1
#
_cell.length_a   1.000
_cell.length_b   1.000
_cell.length_c   1.000
_cell.angle_alpha   90.00
_cell.angle_beta   90.00
_cell.angle_gamma   90.00
#
_symmetry.space_group_name_H-M   'P 1'
#
loop_
_entity.id
_entity.type
_entity.pdbx_description
1 polymer ?
#
loop_
_entity_poly.entity_id
_entity_poly.type
_entity_poly.pdbx_seq_one_letter_code
_entity_poly.pdbx_strand_id
1 'polypeptide(L)'
;MTKQRPKAFLKQAKPKQKKEQKLENADDYQAAGVDFEEAAGKWRAGDAAKSMRFFRRAIDVYGEGLQKFPDNFDLAYNKARVQLEIATHPVLVEKLEEPVLEALQIALESHRYALRLDPDDANTLFNTSQVLAGIAESIANDEYPQQALQLLEEAIGLQSKCLDIQEAQYSESLEMERMAEEETRQETPSEAVDATRYEPEAATPESDEQWATVVEPVTQDTLIDTALAQLSALTTFSDVLSSNPECAPASTLSGVEKHWSGLERKLGVLSTNNPERSQEIALNRAKFVSALLEAGFRFGQIDGDSYKKGRDSAFAAENLQLESSAEALIANARSLMAFSSAIADTKPNDQHLSTLRWNSLTAGISNLNAASKIQGTDQQEIASTHLLRGDASLSLYTMGTPPTSHQSAIAQATQLLKNAEVYYRNASKLSQDREEKDVAAFRSQVASGLQGQLSTEVVDAILAGNPRGREWAMEQLEDMMGEGGLLPAFPLLS
;
A
#
# COMPACT_ATOMS: atom_id res chain seq x y z
N MET A 1 -60.27 38.66 -14.95
CA MET A 1 -60.44 38.00 -13.64
C MET A 1 -59.37 36.93 -13.52
N THR A 2 -58.30 37.17 -12.76
CA THR A 2 -57.56 36.10 -12.08
C THR A 2 -56.72 36.69 -10.95
N LYS A 3 -57.09 36.22 -9.76
CA LYS A 3 -56.69 36.63 -8.41
C LYS A 3 -55.18 36.50 -8.15
N GLN A 4 -54.62 37.55 -7.55
CA GLN A 4 -53.49 37.43 -6.62
C GLN A 4 -53.94 36.69 -5.34
N ARG A 5 -53.07 35.83 -4.79
CA ARG A 5 -53.08 35.41 -3.38
C ARG A 5 -51.64 35.20 -2.88
N PRO A 6 -51.38 35.39 -1.56
CA PRO A 6 -50.16 36.01 -1.06
C PRO A 6 -49.18 35.04 -0.38
N LYS A 7 -47.94 35.55 -0.22
CA LYS A 7 -46.83 35.02 0.58
C LYS A 7 -47.31 34.63 1.99
N ALA A 8 -47.13 33.37 2.37
CA ALA A 8 -47.33 32.88 3.74
C ALA A 8 -46.06 32.16 4.23
N PHE A 9 -45.33 32.86 5.09
CA PHE A 9 -44.52 32.39 6.22
C PHE A 9 -43.90 30.98 6.13
N LEU A 10 -42.65 30.92 5.67
CA LEU A 10 -41.66 29.97 6.19
C LEU A 10 -41.47 30.28 7.68
N LYS A 11 -42.04 29.44 8.55
CA LYS A 11 -41.63 29.38 9.95
C LYS A 11 -40.15 29.01 9.98
N GLN A 12 -39.31 29.98 10.35
CA GLN A 12 -37.94 29.75 10.74
C GLN A 12 -37.93 28.67 11.83
N ALA A 13 -37.38 27.49 11.51
CA ALA A 13 -36.97 26.54 12.52
C ALA A 13 -35.87 27.23 13.32
N LYS A 14 -36.15 27.53 14.60
CA LYS A 14 -35.13 28.05 15.51
C LYS A 14 -33.99 27.02 15.57
N PRO A 15 -32.72 27.44 15.51
CA PRO A 15 -31.61 26.53 15.78
C PRO A 15 -31.77 26.03 17.22
N LYS A 16 -31.90 24.72 17.42
CA LYS A 16 -31.66 24.13 18.74
C LYS A 16 -30.20 24.42 19.05
N GLN A 17 -29.94 25.37 19.95
CA GLN A 17 -28.65 25.48 20.61
C GLN A 17 -28.38 24.11 21.24
N LYS A 18 -27.42 23.34 20.71
CA LYS A 18 -26.82 22.24 21.47
C LYS A 18 -26.30 22.89 22.76
N LYS A 19 -26.89 22.57 23.91
CA LYS A 19 -26.24 22.86 25.19
C LYS A 19 -24.84 22.27 25.09
N GLU A 20 -23.81 23.02 25.48
CA GLU A 20 -22.48 22.45 25.71
C GLU A 20 -22.68 21.23 26.62
N GLN A 21 -22.51 20.04 26.06
CA GLN A 21 -22.61 18.80 26.80
C GLN A 21 -21.38 18.78 27.70
N LYS A 22 -21.60 18.95 29.00
CA LYS A 22 -20.50 18.94 29.96
C LYS A 22 -19.99 17.50 30.02
N LEU A 23 -18.78 17.29 29.55
CA LEU A 23 -18.12 15.97 29.54
C LEU A 23 -17.51 15.73 30.92
N GLU A 24 -18.05 14.77 31.67
CA GLU A 24 -17.70 14.52 33.07
C GLU A 24 -16.93 13.22 33.26
N ASN A 25 -17.25 12.17 32.50
CA ASN A 25 -16.60 10.86 32.55
C ASN A 25 -15.95 10.49 31.20
N ALA A 26 -15.21 9.38 31.16
CA ALA A 26 -14.52 8.94 29.93
C ALA A 26 -15.50 8.60 28.80
N ASP A 27 -16.66 8.02 29.11
CA ASP A 27 -17.68 7.66 28.13
C ASP A 27 -18.31 8.88 27.45
N ASP A 28 -18.44 10.01 28.17
CA ASP A 28 -18.89 11.27 27.60
C ASP A 28 -17.90 11.77 26.53
N TYR A 29 -16.60 11.69 26.82
CA TYR A 29 -15.54 12.06 25.88
C TYR A 29 -15.51 11.11 24.68
N GLN A 30 -15.66 9.80 24.93
CA GLN A 30 -15.76 8.77 23.91
C GLN A 30 -16.92 9.07 22.95
N ALA A 31 -18.13 9.24 23.49
CA ALA A 31 -19.33 9.52 22.71
C ALA A 31 -19.22 10.83 21.91
N ALA A 32 -18.66 11.89 22.52
CA ALA A 32 -18.46 13.16 21.84
C ALA A 32 -17.43 13.06 20.70
N GLY A 33 -16.37 12.25 20.87
CA GLY A 33 -15.38 11.97 19.83
C GLY A 33 -16.01 11.24 18.65
N VAL A 34 -16.75 10.17 18.90
CA VAL A 34 -17.48 9.39 17.88
C VAL A 34 -18.46 10.27 17.11
N ASP A 35 -19.20 11.15 17.79
CA ASP A 35 -20.11 12.14 17.17
C ASP A 35 -19.39 13.02 16.12
N PHE A 36 -18.15 13.40 16.41
CA PHE A 36 -17.33 14.19 15.48
C PHE A 36 -16.78 13.34 14.34
N GLU A 37 -16.39 12.09 14.57
CA GLU A 37 -15.95 11.17 13.53
C GLU A 37 -17.07 10.85 12.52
N GLU A 38 -18.27 10.54 13.02
CA GLU A 38 -19.44 10.34 12.16
C GLU A 38 -19.77 11.58 11.34
N ALA A 39 -19.64 12.77 11.95
CA ALA A 39 -19.79 14.02 11.24
C ALA A 39 -18.71 14.16 10.16
N ALA A 40 -17.46 13.82 10.45
CA ALA A 40 -16.36 13.88 9.51
C ALA A 40 -16.59 12.96 8.30
N GLY A 41 -17.02 11.71 8.53
CA GLY A 41 -17.33 10.74 7.49
C GLY A 41 -18.39 11.24 6.50
N LYS A 42 -19.41 11.97 6.98
CA LYS A 42 -20.48 12.55 6.13
C LYS A 42 -19.97 13.59 5.13
N TRP A 43 -18.88 14.28 5.43
CA TRP A 43 -18.30 15.30 4.54
C TRP A 43 -17.16 14.76 3.67
N ARG A 44 -16.66 13.54 3.94
CA ARG A 44 -15.43 13.00 3.36
C ARG A 44 -15.42 13.02 1.82
N ALA A 45 -16.51 12.61 1.18
CA ALA A 45 -16.62 12.53 -0.28
C ALA A 45 -16.88 13.87 -1.01
N GLY A 46 -17.20 14.96 -0.28
CA GLY A 46 -17.62 16.22 -0.89
C GLY A 46 -16.85 17.45 -0.42
N ASP A 47 -16.59 17.56 0.88
CA ASP A 47 -15.87 18.68 1.50
C ASP A 47 -14.79 18.13 2.45
N ALA A 48 -13.68 17.73 1.85
CA ALA A 48 -12.53 17.16 2.55
C ALA A 48 -11.99 18.09 3.65
N ALA A 49 -11.97 19.41 3.39
CA ALA A 49 -11.51 20.39 4.37
C ALA A 49 -12.44 20.45 5.59
N LYS A 50 -13.74 20.33 5.39
CA LYS A 50 -14.71 20.25 6.49
C LYS A 50 -14.65 18.92 7.23
N SER A 51 -14.46 17.81 6.51
CA SER A 51 -14.21 16.49 7.11
C SER A 51 -13.00 16.55 8.04
N MET A 52 -11.88 17.10 7.55
CA MET A 52 -10.64 17.30 8.31
C MET A 52 -10.84 18.11 9.60
N ARG A 53 -11.65 19.18 9.57
CA ARG A 53 -11.97 19.96 10.78
C ARG A 53 -12.71 19.14 11.84
N PHE A 54 -13.61 18.24 11.41
CA PHE A 54 -14.32 17.37 12.34
C PHE A 54 -13.40 16.31 12.93
N PHE A 55 -12.53 15.70 12.14
CA PHE A 55 -11.53 14.76 12.66
C PHE A 55 -10.56 15.41 13.64
N ARG A 56 -10.06 16.61 13.34
CA ARG A 56 -9.23 17.38 14.29
C ARG A 56 -9.98 17.63 15.60
N ARG A 57 -11.28 17.95 15.54
CA ARG A 57 -12.09 18.12 16.75
C ARG A 57 -12.28 16.81 17.52
N ALA A 58 -12.40 15.67 16.85
CA ALA A 58 -12.43 14.36 17.52
C ALA A 58 -11.11 14.11 18.27
N ILE A 59 -9.96 14.36 17.63
CA ILE A 59 -8.62 14.25 18.26
C ILE A 59 -8.52 15.14 19.50
N ASP A 60 -8.98 16.40 19.41
CA ASP A 60 -8.98 17.32 20.56
C ASP A 60 -9.80 16.77 21.72
N VAL A 61 -11.01 16.26 21.44
CA VAL A 61 -11.91 15.71 22.46
C VAL A 61 -11.29 14.49 23.13
N TYR A 62 -10.72 13.55 22.36
CA TYR A 62 -10.01 12.42 22.95
C TYR A 62 -8.79 12.87 23.76
N GLY A 63 -8.05 13.87 23.29
CA GLY A 63 -6.92 14.46 24.00
C GLY A 63 -7.33 15.12 25.34
N GLU A 64 -8.42 15.90 25.34
CA GLU A 64 -9.00 16.48 26.56
C GLU A 64 -9.45 15.38 27.55
N GLY A 65 -10.03 14.29 27.04
CA GLY A 65 -10.41 13.12 27.83
C GLY A 65 -9.21 12.43 28.47
N LEU A 66 -8.15 12.18 27.71
CA LEU A 66 -6.91 11.54 28.20
C LEU A 66 -6.16 12.39 29.24
N GLN A 67 -6.30 13.71 29.23
CA GLN A 67 -5.75 14.55 30.31
C GLN A 67 -6.43 14.26 31.66
N LYS A 68 -7.71 13.86 31.66
CA LYS A 68 -8.47 13.52 32.87
C LYS A 68 -8.44 12.03 33.19
N PHE A 69 -8.39 11.19 32.16
CA PHE A 69 -8.44 9.73 32.25
C PHE A 69 -7.27 9.13 31.47
N PRO A 70 -6.02 9.28 31.96
CA PRO A 70 -4.83 8.89 31.20
C PRO A 70 -4.79 7.40 30.90
N ASP A 71 -5.28 6.55 31.80
CA ASP A 71 -5.23 5.10 31.63
C ASP A 71 -6.44 4.53 30.85
N ASN A 72 -7.29 5.39 30.27
CA ASN A 72 -8.42 4.93 29.46
C ASN A 72 -7.94 4.52 28.05
N PHE A 73 -7.99 3.21 27.79
CA PHE A 73 -7.57 2.63 26.52
C PHE A 73 -8.42 3.10 25.34
N ASP A 74 -9.74 3.15 25.47
CA ASP A 74 -10.63 3.49 24.36
C ASP A 74 -10.39 4.90 23.81
N LEU A 75 -10.19 5.88 24.69
CA LEU A 75 -9.83 7.24 24.31
C LEU A 75 -8.45 7.29 23.61
N ALA A 76 -7.49 6.52 24.11
CA ALA A 76 -6.15 6.42 23.51
C ALA A 76 -6.19 5.78 22.12
N TYR A 77 -6.88 4.64 22.00
CA TYR A 77 -7.04 3.89 20.77
C TYR A 77 -7.73 4.72 19.69
N ASN A 78 -8.88 5.33 20.00
CA ASN A 78 -9.62 6.12 19.03
C ASN A 78 -8.86 7.37 18.58
N LYS A 79 -8.17 8.05 19.49
CA LYS A 79 -7.29 9.16 19.11
C LYS A 79 -6.23 8.71 18.10
N ALA A 80 -5.55 7.60 18.39
CA ALA A 80 -4.50 7.06 17.54
C ALA A 80 -5.04 6.65 16.16
N ARG A 81 -6.16 5.90 16.14
CA ARG A 81 -6.83 5.47 14.90
C ARG A 81 -7.24 6.65 14.02
N VAL A 82 -7.83 7.70 14.59
CA VAL A 82 -8.23 8.89 13.81
C VAL A 82 -7.01 9.62 13.24
N GLN A 83 -5.90 9.69 13.97
CA GLN A 83 -4.65 10.27 13.45
C GLN A 83 -4.09 9.46 12.27
N LEU A 84 -4.09 8.13 12.38
CA LEU A 84 -3.69 7.26 11.28
C LEU A 84 -4.62 7.42 10.05
N GLU A 85 -5.94 7.49 10.26
CA GLU A 85 -6.91 7.69 9.16
C GLU A 85 -6.65 9.00 8.41
N ILE A 86 -6.40 10.09 9.13
CA ILE A 86 -6.07 11.38 8.51
C ILE A 86 -4.75 11.30 7.72
N ALA A 87 -3.74 10.62 8.26
CA ALA A 87 -2.40 10.53 7.66
C ALA A 87 -2.36 9.63 6.41
N THR A 88 -3.33 8.73 6.23
CA THR A 88 -3.30 7.71 5.16
C THR A 88 -4.46 7.81 4.17
N HIS A 89 -5.58 8.43 4.53
CA HIS A 89 -6.72 8.49 3.62
C HIS A 89 -6.44 9.42 2.42
N PRO A 90 -6.58 8.96 1.16
CA PRO A 90 -6.15 9.71 -0.04
C PRO A 90 -6.75 11.12 -0.17
N VAL A 91 -7.98 11.30 0.30
CA VAL A 91 -8.67 12.61 0.25
C VAL A 91 -8.25 13.54 1.41
N LEU A 92 -7.86 12.98 2.56
CA LEU A 92 -7.55 13.75 3.78
C LEU A 92 -6.08 14.16 3.81
N VAL A 93 -5.19 13.30 3.32
CA VAL A 93 -3.74 13.56 3.27
C VAL A 93 -3.42 14.84 2.51
N GLU A 94 -4.16 15.13 1.43
CA GLU A 94 -4.05 16.40 0.67
C GLU A 94 -4.48 17.65 1.44
N LYS A 95 -5.03 17.50 2.65
CA LYS A 95 -5.51 18.59 3.50
C LYS A 95 -4.68 18.75 4.78
N LEU A 96 -3.62 17.96 4.92
CA LEU A 96 -2.63 18.14 5.98
C LEU A 96 -1.94 19.50 5.82
N GLU A 97 -1.65 20.14 6.96
CA GLU A 97 -0.86 21.38 6.99
C GLU A 97 0.63 21.06 7.17
N GLU A 98 0.91 19.96 7.86
CA GLU A 98 2.19 19.33 8.11
C GLU A 98 2.55 18.29 7.02
N PRO A 99 3.84 17.95 6.84
CA PRO A 99 4.24 16.82 6.01
C PRO A 99 3.65 15.50 6.50
N VAL A 100 3.36 14.58 5.58
CA VAL A 100 2.78 13.25 5.89
C VAL A 100 3.64 12.48 6.90
N LEU A 101 4.97 12.54 6.74
CA LEU A 101 5.91 11.91 7.65
C LEU A 101 5.76 12.41 9.10
N GLU A 102 5.54 13.72 9.29
CA GLU A 102 5.31 14.31 10.61
C GLU A 102 3.97 13.85 11.18
N ALA A 103 2.91 13.82 10.37
CA ALA A 103 1.60 13.31 10.79
C ALA A 103 1.65 11.82 11.22
N LEU A 104 2.41 10.99 10.49
CA LEU A 104 2.61 9.58 10.84
C LEU A 104 3.42 9.41 12.12
N GLN A 105 4.44 10.25 12.36
CA GLN A 105 5.20 10.24 13.61
C GLN A 105 4.32 10.58 14.82
N ILE A 106 3.44 11.58 14.67
CA ILE A 106 2.44 11.93 15.69
C ILE A 106 1.48 10.76 15.94
N ALA A 107 1.00 10.11 14.89
CA ALA A 107 0.14 8.92 15.02
C ALA A 107 0.88 7.78 15.74
N LEU A 108 2.17 7.56 15.44
CA LEU A 108 2.98 6.52 16.08
C LEU A 108 3.10 6.74 17.59
N GLU A 109 3.28 7.98 18.05
CA GLU A 109 3.34 8.30 19.47
C GLU A 109 2.04 7.93 20.19
N SER A 110 0.88 8.28 19.61
CA SER A 110 -0.43 7.91 20.15
C SER A 110 -0.67 6.40 20.11
N HIS A 111 -0.26 5.71 19.04
CA HIS A 111 -0.37 4.26 18.93
C HIS A 111 0.51 3.54 19.95
N ARG A 112 1.75 3.99 20.15
CA ARG A 112 2.61 3.48 21.24
C ARG A 112 2.05 3.78 22.62
N TYR A 113 1.32 4.88 22.79
CA TYR A 113 0.60 5.15 24.03
C TYR A 113 -0.52 4.14 24.27
N ALA A 114 -1.39 3.91 23.28
CA ALA A 114 -2.47 2.92 23.36
C ALA A 114 -1.92 1.50 23.61
N LEU A 115 -0.85 1.11 22.89
CA LEU A 115 -0.23 -0.20 23.03
C LEU A 115 0.41 -0.44 24.42
N ARG A 116 0.80 0.63 25.13
CA ARG A 116 1.25 0.50 26.53
C ARG A 116 0.10 0.22 27.49
N LEU A 117 -1.11 0.67 27.18
CA LEU A 117 -2.30 0.46 28.00
C LEU A 117 -2.87 -0.95 27.78
N ASP A 118 -2.91 -1.41 26.53
CA ASP A 118 -3.25 -2.79 26.18
C ASP A 118 -2.25 -3.36 25.15
N PRO A 119 -1.23 -4.11 25.60
CA PRO A 119 -0.23 -4.69 24.71
C PRO A 119 -0.74 -5.83 23.82
N ASP A 120 -1.90 -6.41 24.14
CA ASP A 120 -2.46 -7.59 23.47
C ASP A 120 -3.70 -7.28 22.64
N ASP A 121 -4.11 -5.99 22.54
CA ASP A 121 -5.18 -5.60 21.63
C ASP A 121 -4.75 -5.73 20.16
N ALA A 122 -5.41 -6.63 19.43
CA ALA A 122 -5.09 -6.95 18.04
C ALA A 122 -5.23 -5.73 17.11
N ASN A 123 -6.23 -4.87 17.33
CA ASN A 123 -6.45 -3.70 16.49
C ASN A 123 -5.33 -2.66 16.66
N THR A 124 -4.90 -2.45 17.89
CA THR A 124 -3.78 -1.55 18.21
C THR A 124 -2.48 -2.09 17.66
N LEU A 125 -2.23 -3.40 17.77
CA LEU A 125 -1.07 -4.05 17.15
C LEU A 125 -1.06 -3.86 15.63
N PHE A 126 -2.17 -4.15 14.96
CA PHE A 126 -2.32 -3.98 13.52
C PHE A 126 -2.10 -2.53 13.10
N ASN A 127 -2.82 -1.57 13.69
CA ASN A 127 -2.70 -0.16 13.33
C ASN A 127 -1.32 0.42 13.62
N THR A 128 -0.69 0.05 14.74
CA THR A 128 0.69 0.47 15.04
C THR A 128 1.67 -0.04 13.98
N SER A 129 1.50 -1.28 13.52
CA SER A 129 2.32 -1.83 12.44
C SER A 129 2.15 -1.10 11.10
N GLN A 130 0.92 -0.66 10.78
CA GLN A 130 0.65 0.13 9.57
C GLN A 130 1.37 1.48 9.62
N VAL A 131 1.35 2.16 10.77
CA VAL A 131 2.06 3.44 10.96
C VAL A 131 3.56 3.24 10.77
N LEU A 132 4.14 2.22 11.41
CA LEU A 132 5.58 1.91 11.31
C LEU A 132 5.98 1.63 9.85
N ALA A 133 5.20 0.82 9.14
CA ALA A 133 5.44 0.52 7.72
C ALA A 133 5.34 1.79 6.86
N GLY A 134 4.32 2.63 7.04
CA GLY A 134 4.17 3.88 6.28
C GLY A 134 5.30 4.89 6.54
N ILE A 135 5.80 4.98 7.77
CA ILE A 135 7.00 5.80 8.08
C ILE A 135 8.21 5.21 7.36
N ALA A 136 8.40 3.90 7.43
CA ALA A 136 9.54 3.24 6.81
C ALA A 136 9.55 3.44 5.28
N GLU A 137 8.41 3.29 4.62
CA GLU A 137 8.25 3.57 3.18
C GLU A 137 8.62 5.01 2.82
N SER A 138 8.26 5.96 3.69
CA SER A 138 8.56 7.39 3.48
C SER A 138 10.04 7.75 3.63
N ILE A 139 10.84 6.93 4.30
CA ILE A 139 12.27 7.19 4.56
C ILE A 139 13.22 6.16 3.91
N ALA A 140 12.66 5.17 3.21
CA ALA A 140 13.38 4.06 2.59
C ALA A 140 14.29 4.50 1.44
N ASN A 141 13.84 5.49 0.66
CA ASN A 141 14.57 6.04 -0.49
C ASN A 141 15.31 7.29 -0.01
N ASP A 142 16.60 7.21 0.31
CA ASP A 142 17.56 8.35 0.29
C ASP A 142 18.17 8.86 1.61
N GLU A 143 17.55 8.74 2.79
CA GLU A 143 18.16 9.35 4.00
C GLU A 143 18.51 8.38 5.14
N TYR A 144 17.70 7.35 5.42
CA TYR A 144 17.88 6.53 6.63
C TYR A 144 17.50 5.05 6.45
N PRO A 145 18.16 4.29 5.54
CA PRO A 145 17.79 2.91 5.25
C PRO A 145 17.86 1.99 6.48
N GLN A 146 18.83 2.18 7.38
CA GLN A 146 18.89 1.39 8.62
C GLN A 146 17.70 1.67 9.56
N GLN A 147 17.23 2.92 9.60
CA GLN A 147 16.06 3.28 10.40
C GLN A 147 14.78 2.69 9.79
N ALA A 148 14.65 2.71 8.46
CA ALA A 148 13.56 2.05 7.75
C ALA A 148 13.49 0.55 8.11
N LEU A 149 14.63 -0.15 8.07
CA LEU A 149 14.71 -1.57 8.44
C LEU A 149 14.30 -1.83 9.90
N GLN A 150 14.70 -0.98 10.85
CA GLN A 150 14.29 -1.12 12.25
C GLN A 150 12.78 -0.97 12.44
N LEU A 151 12.17 0.03 11.78
CA LEU A 151 10.73 0.25 11.83
C LEU A 151 9.96 -0.92 11.20
N LEU A 152 10.44 -1.45 10.08
CA LEU A 152 9.83 -2.60 9.41
C LEU A 152 9.99 -3.89 10.24
N GLU A 153 11.13 -4.11 10.90
CA GLU A 153 11.31 -5.24 11.81
C GLU A 153 10.33 -5.16 13.00
N GLU A 154 10.15 -3.97 13.59
CA GLU A 154 9.13 -3.74 14.62
C GLU A 154 7.72 -4.02 14.06
N ALA A 155 7.38 -3.51 12.88
CA ALA A 155 6.08 -3.72 12.23
C ALA A 155 5.78 -5.21 11.99
N ILE A 156 6.73 -5.95 11.43
CA ILE A 156 6.63 -7.39 11.17
C ILE A 156 6.42 -8.15 12.47
N GLY A 157 7.11 -7.77 13.54
CA GLY A 157 6.93 -8.35 14.88
C GLY A 157 5.52 -8.13 15.44
N LEU A 158 5.00 -6.90 15.34
CA LEU A 158 3.63 -6.57 15.77
C LEU A 158 2.57 -7.30 14.93
N GLN A 159 2.77 -7.41 13.61
CA GLN A 159 1.88 -8.16 12.72
C GLN A 159 1.87 -9.65 13.02
N SER A 160 3.03 -10.25 13.28
CA SER A 160 3.12 -11.65 13.73
C SER A 160 2.31 -11.88 15.01
N LYS A 161 2.48 -10.99 16.01
CA LYS A 161 1.74 -11.08 17.27
C LYS A 161 0.23 -10.90 17.06
N CYS A 162 -0.16 -9.91 16.26
CA CYS A 162 -1.55 -9.65 15.90
C CYS A 162 -2.19 -10.87 15.24
N LEU A 163 -1.51 -11.47 14.26
CA LEU A 163 -2.00 -12.63 13.54
C LEU A 163 -2.19 -13.83 14.47
N ASP A 164 -1.26 -14.09 15.39
CA ASP A 164 -1.37 -15.19 16.36
C ASP A 164 -2.58 -15.00 17.30
N ILE A 165 -2.85 -13.77 17.74
CA ILE A 165 -4.03 -13.44 18.57
C ILE A 165 -5.32 -13.61 17.77
N GLN A 166 -5.37 -13.09 16.55
CA GLN A 166 -6.53 -13.21 15.67
C GLN A 166 -6.82 -14.67 15.31
N GLU A 167 -5.80 -15.50 15.08
CA GLU A 167 -5.99 -16.93 14.83
C GLU A 167 -6.60 -17.66 16.03
N ALA A 168 -6.18 -17.31 17.25
CA ALA A 168 -6.77 -17.85 18.48
C ALA A 168 -8.23 -17.43 18.63
N GLN A 169 -8.53 -16.13 18.43
CA GLN A 169 -9.89 -15.59 18.48
C GLN A 169 -10.81 -16.21 17.42
N TYR A 170 -10.29 -16.37 16.20
CA TYR A 170 -11.02 -17.03 15.11
C TYR A 170 -11.32 -18.49 15.45
N SER A 171 -10.33 -19.23 15.96
CA SER A 171 -10.51 -20.63 16.37
C SER A 171 -11.55 -20.78 17.50
N GLU A 172 -11.52 -19.88 18.49
CA GLU A 172 -12.49 -19.84 19.58
C GLU A 172 -13.90 -19.56 19.07
N SER A 173 -14.06 -18.61 18.13
CA SER A 173 -15.35 -18.30 17.51
C SER A 173 -15.96 -19.50 16.78
N LEU A 174 -15.14 -20.26 16.03
CA LEU A 174 -15.57 -21.49 15.36
C LEU A 174 -15.99 -22.59 16.34
N GLU A 175 -15.29 -22.71 17.47
CA GLU A 175 -15.65 -23.68 18.51
C GLU A 175 -16.96 -23.31 19.20
N MET A 176 -17.16 -22.03 19.51
CA MET A 176 -18.43 -21.51 20.06
C MET A 176 -19.60 -21.73 19.10
N GLU A 177 -19.42 -21.46 17.80
CA GLU A 177 -20.43 -21.71 16.77
C GLU A 177 -20.79 -23.20 16.70
N ARG A 178 -19.79 -24.08 16.70
CA ARG A 178 -20.02 -25.54 16.71
C ARG A 178 -20.79 -26.01 17.95
N MET A 179 -20.45 -25.51 19.14
CA MET A 179 -21.16 -25.86 20.37
C MET A 179 -22.62 -25.38 20.33
N ALA A 180 -22.87 -24.15 19.87
CA ALA A 180 -24.22 -23.62 19.71
C ALA A 180 -25.06 -24.42 18.69
N GLU A 181 -24.46 -24.87 17.58
CA GLU A 181 -25.12 -25.75 16.62
C GLU A 181 -25.46 -27.12 17.22
N GLU A 182 -24.57 -27.70 18.02
CA GLU A 182 -24.80 -28.98 18.69
C GLU A 182 -25.91 -28.90 19.73
N GLU A 183 -25.98 -27.83 20.52
CA GLU A 183 -27.07 -27.56 21.47
C GLU A 183 -28.41 -27.39 20.73
N THR A 184 -28.43 -26.62 19.65
CA THR A 184 -29.64 -26.42 18.83
C THR A 184 -30.13 -27.74 18.19
N ARG A 185 -29.21 -28.65 17.83
CA ARG A 185 -29.56 -29.98 17.32
C ARG A 185 -30.07 -30.93 18.41
N GLN A 186 -29.67 -30.73 19.67
CA GLN A 186 -30.14 -31.52 20.81
C GLN A 186 -31.50 -31.04 21.35
N GLU A 187 -31.86 -29.77 21.13
CA GLU A 187 -33.15 -29.18 21.53
C GLU A 187 -34.33 -29.46 20.58
N THR A 188 -34.19 -30.39 19.61
CA THR A 188 -35.37 -30.92 18.91
C THR A 188 -35.83 -32.26 19.50
N PRO A 189 -36.80 -32.26 20.44
CA PRO A 189 -37.73 -33.36 20.58
C PRO A 189 -39.17 -32.93 20.25
N SER A 190 -39.79 -33.75 19.42
CA SER A 190 -41.23 -34.03 19.41
C SER A 190 -41.91 -33.75 20.75
N GLU A 191 -42.86 -32.81 20.77
CA GLU A 191 -44.21 -33.05 21.32
C GLU A 191 -45.11 -31.82 21.11
N ALA A 192 -46.17 -32.03 20.32
CA ALA A 192 -47.33 -31.15 20.31
C ALA A 192 -48.14 -31.40 21.59
N VAL A 193 -48.16 -30.46 22.53
CA VAL A 193 -49.23 -30.39 23.54
C VAL A 193 -49.52 -28.95 23.97
N ASP A 194 -50.64 -28.47 23.43
CA ASP A 194 -51.73 -27.74 24.08
C ASP A 194 -51.52 -26.36 24.75
N ALA A 195 -52.55 -25.55 24.51
CA ALA A 195 -52.65 -24.14 24.81
C ALA A 195 -53.11 -23.85 26.25
N THR A 196 -53.01 -22.56 26.58
CA THR A 196 -53.66 -21.79 27.65
C THR A 196 -52.96 -21.70 29.02
N ARG A 197 -52.38 -20.53 29.31
CA ARG A 197 -52.95 -19.57 30.30
C ARG A 197 -52.30 -18.19 30.21
N TYR A 198 -53.12 -17.17 30.00
CA TYR A 198 -52.83 -15.75 30.29
C TYR A 198 -53.02 -15.49 31.79
N GLU A 199 -52.12 -14.73 32.42
CA GLU A 199 -52.43 -13.47 33.13
C GLU A 199 -51.14 -12.76 33.64
N PRO A 200 -51.19 -11.43 33.90
CA PRO A 200 -50.04 -10.53 33.77
C PRO A 200 -49.50 -9.94 35.10
N GLU A 201 -48.40 -9.19 34.94
CA GLU A 201 -47.81 -8.16 35.81
C GLU A 201 -46.97 -8.56 37.03
N ALA A 202 -45.67 -8.27 36.93
CA ALA A 202 -44.98 -7.44 37.91
C ALA A 202 -43.86 -6.66 37.21
N ALA A 203 -44.01 -5.33 37.16
CA ALA A 203 -42.98 -4.41 36.70
C ALA A 203 -41.80 -4.42 37.68
N THR A 204 -40.65 -4.93 37.24
CA THR A 204 -39.35 -4.70 37.89
C THR A 204 -38.75 -3.39 37.36
N PRO A 205 -38.16 -2.56 38.24
CA PRO A 205 -37.63 -1.26 37.88
C PRO A 205 -36.33 -1.39 37.08
N GLU A 206 -36.13 -0.43 36.16
CA GLU A 206 -34.87 0.01 35.55
C GLU A 206 -33.74 -1.01 35.61
N SER A 207 -33.66 -1.87 34.58
CA SER A 207 -32.41 -2.52 34.23
C SER A 207 -31.42 -1.43 33.84
N ASP A 208 -30.34 -1.31 34.59
CA ASP A 208 -29.13 -0.62 34.14
C ASP A 208 -28.86 -1.02 32.68
N GLU A 209 -28.87 -0.05 31.76
CA GLU A 209 -28.48 -0.27 30.37
C GLU A 209 -26.99 -0.60 30.36
N GLN A 210 -26.69 -1.86 30.63
CA GLN A 210 -25.36 -2.43 30.53
C GLN A 210 -25.05 -2.54 29.03
N TRP A 211 -24.30 -1.57 28.53
CA TRP A 211 -23.81 -1.58 27.15
C TRP A 211 -22.97 -2.83 26.94
N ALA A 212 -23.50 -3.80 26.20
CA ALA A 212 -22.72 -4.92 25.71
C ALA A 212 -21.84 -4.41 24.57
N THR A 213 -20.53 -4.38 24.76
CA THR A 213 -19.57 -4.10 23.69
C THR A 213 -19.71 -5.19 22.64
N VAL A 214 -20.30 -4.87 21.49
CA VAL A 214 -20.31 -5.78 20.34
C VAL A 214 -18.89 -5.80 19.78
N VAL A 215 -18.12 -6.81 20.17
CA VAL A 215 -16.81 -7.08 19.56
C VAL A 215 -17.07 -7.72 18.20
N GLU A 216 -16.62 -7.08 17.12
CA GLU A 216 -16.70 -7.69 15.80
C GLU A 216 -15.87 -8.97 15.78
N PRO A 217 -16.44 -10.10 15.33
CA PRO A 217 -15.72 -11.36 15.32
C PRO A 217 -14.59 -11.29 14.30
N VAL A 218 -13.42 -11.83 14.67
CA VAL A 218 -12.34 -12.07 13.71
C VAL A 218 -12.84 -13.03 12.64
N THR A 219 -12.63 -12.67 11.37
CA THR A 219 -13.00 -13.51 10.23
C THR A 219 -11.77 -14.00 9.48
N GLN A 220 -11.97 -14.87 8.50
CA GLN A 220 -10.88 -15.25 7.60
C GLN A 220 -10.35 -14.04 6.82
N ASP A 221 -11.20 -13.07 6.49
CA ASP A 221 -10.77 -11.83 5.84
C ASP A 221 -9.85 -11.01 6.74
N THR A 222 -10.16 -10.91 8.04
CA THR A 222 -9.28 -10.24 9.01
C THR A 222 -7.89 -10.90 9.06
N LEU A 223 -7.83 -12.23 9.03
CA LEU A 223 -6.56 -12.97 9.00
C LEU A 223 -5.79 -12.72 7.69
N ILE A 224 -6.49 -12.67 6.56
CA ILE A 224 -5.90 -12.38 5.26
C ILE A 224 -5.34 -10.96 5.25
N ASP A 225 -6.09 -9.96 5.72
CA ASP A 225 -5.65 -8.57 5.75
C ASP A 225 -4.37 -8.38 6.56
N THR A 226 -4.29 -9.01 7.74
CA THR A 226 -3.08 -9.00 8.56
C THR A 226 -1.91 -9.73 7.89
N ALA A 227 -2.16 -10.88 7.25
CA ALA A 227 -1.13 -11.64 6.55
C ALA A 227 -0.60 -10.90 5.30
N LEU A 228 -1.48 -10.19 4.57
CA LEU A 228 -1.12 -9.37 3.41
C LEU A 228 -0.36 -8.10 3.82
N ALA A 229 -0.75 -7.47 4.94
CA ALA A 229 0.02 -6.38 5.54
C ALA A 229 1.44 -6.83 5.92
N GLN A 230 1.58 -8.03 6.48
CA GLN A 230 2.88 -8.61 6.80
C GLN A 230 3.72 -8.90 5.55
N LEU A 231 3.11 -9.46 4.51
CA LEU A 231 3.76 -9.64 3.21
C LEU A 231 4.25 -8.32 2.61
N SER A 232 3.45 -7.27 2.72
CA SER A 232 3.80 -5.94 2.21
C SER A 232 5.01 -5.38 2.96
N ALA A 233 5.00 -5.43 4.29
CA ALA A 233 6.15 -4.99 5.11
C ALA A 233 7.43 -5.81 4.81
N LEU A 234 7.32 -7.13 4.62
CA LEU A 234 8.45 -7.97 4.21
C LEU A 234 8.95 -7.66 2.80
N THR A 235 8.06 -7.25 1.89
CA THR A 235 8.42 -6.80 0.54
C THR A 235 9.23 -5.51 0.62
N THR A 236 8.72 -4.47 1.29
CA THR A 236 9.43 -3.21 1.51
C THR A 236 10.76 -3.43 2.22
N PHE A 237 10.82 -4.32 3.21
CA PHE A 237 12.09 -4.66 3.89
C PHE A 237 13.12 -5.25 2.90
N SER A 238 12.67 -6.13 2.01
CA SER A 238 13.52 -6.73 0.98
C SER A 238 13.97 -5.71 -0.07
N ASP A 239 13.10 -4.77 -0.43
CA ASP A 239 13.40 -3.68 -1.38
C ASP A 239 14.41 -2.68 -0.80
N VAL A 240 14.32 -2.34 0.49
CA VAL A 240 15.33 -1.51 1.17
C VAL A 240 16.69 -2.21 1.16
N LEU A 241 16.72 -3.51 1.46
CA LEU A 241 17.93 -4.33 1.43
C LEU A 241 18.53 -4.44 0.03
N SER A 242 17.70 -4.62 -1.00
CA SER A 242 18.16 -4.74 -2.38
C SER A 242 18.73 -3.41 -2.88
N SER A 243 18.11 -2.29 -2.53
CA SER A 243 18.55 -0.96 -2.95
C SER A 243 19.79 -0.47 -2.18
N ASN A 244 19.95 -0.88 -0.92
CA ASN A 244 21.03 -0.45 -0.03
C ASN A 244 21.77 -1.66 0.59
N PRO A 245 22.45 -2.51 -0.18
CA PRO A 245 23.03 -3.77 0.32
C PRO A 245 24.10 -3.57 1.41
N GLU A 246 24.72 -2.38 1.48
CA GLU A 246 25.69 -2.01 2.52
C GLU A 246 25.06 -1.63 3.86
N CYS A 247 23.75 -1.37 3.92
CA CYS A 247 23.10 -0.91 5.14
C CYS A 247 22.95 -2.00 6.22
N ALA A 248 23.03 -3.28 5.82
CA ALA A 248 22.87 -4.43 6.69
C ALA A 248 23.74 -5.62 6.25
N PRO A 249 24.13 -6.53 7.15
CA PRO A 249 24.84 -7.75 6.77
C PRO A 249 23.93 -8.73 6.02
N ALA A 250 24.52 -9.58 5.18
CA ALA A 250 23.78 -10.61 4.43
C ALA A 250 22.97 -11.58 5.32
N SER A 251 23.36 -11.75 6.59
CA SER A 251 22.62 -12.56 7.58
C SER A 251 21.22 -12.03 7.89
N THR A 252 20.96 -10.75 7.61
CA THR A 252 19.63 -10.14 7.78
C THR A 252 18.58 -10.82 6.90
N LEU A 253 18.95 -11.29 5.70
CA LEU A 253 18.04 -12.05 4.82
C LEU A 253 17.54 -13.34 5.46
N SER A 254 18.36 -14.03 6.26
CA SER A 254 17.92 -15.22 6.99
C SER A 254 16.84 -14.92 8.03
N GLY A 255 16.81 -13.69 8.57
CA GLY A 255 15.72 -13.20 9.41
C GLY A 255 14.40 -13.10 8.63
N VAL A 256 14.45 -12.51 7.43
CA VAL A 256 13.31 -12.40 6.51
C VAL A 256 12.78 -13.79 6.13
N GLU A 257 13.66 -14.72 5.77
CA GLU A 257 13.28 -16.10 5.45
C GLU A 257 12.59 -16.82 6.63
N LYS A 258 13.02 -16.56 7.86
CA LYS A 258 12.40 -17.12 9.05
C LYS A 258 10.96 -16.64 9.21
N HIS A 259 10.72 -15.32 9.09
CA HIS A 259 9.36 -14.77 9.13
C HIS A 259 8.50 -15.32 7.99
N TRP A 260 9.06 -15.39 6.78
CA TRP A 260 8.39 -15.94 5.61
C TRP A 260 7.95 -17.40 5.81
N SER A 261 8.81 -18.28 6.33
CA SER A 261 8.51 -19.71 6.45
C SER A 261 7.27 -20.03 7.29
N GLY A 262 6.99 -19.21 8.31
CA GLY A 262 5.78 -19.32 9.13
C GLY A 262 4.55 -18.79 8.37
N LEU A 263 4.70 -17.62 7.76
CA LEU A 263 3.63 -16.95 7.02
C LEU A 263 3.19 -17.72 5.77
N GLU A 264 4.13 -18.31 5.01
CA GLU A 264 3.84 -19.07 3.79
C GLU A 264 2.86 -20.23 4.06
N ARG A 265 3.05 -20.93 5.19
CA ARG A 265 2.15 -22.01 5.59
C ARG A 265 0.75 -21.49 5.90
N LYS A 266 0.64 -20.39 6.65
CA LYS A 266 -0.64 -19.76 7.01
C LYS A 266 -1.38 -19.29 5.75
N LEU A 267 -0.68 -18.62 4.84
CA LEU A 267 -1.24 -18.16 3.56
C LEU A 267 -1.74 -19.31 2.68
N GLY A 268 -1.06 -20.46 2.68
CA GLY A 268 -1.53 -21.65 1.95
C GLY A 268 -2.90 -22.13 2.45
N VAL A 269 -3.10 -22.13 3.78
CA VAL A 269 -4.39 -22.50 4.40
C VAL A 269 -5.45 -21.44 4.09
N LEU A 270 -5.13 -20.15 4.30
CA LEU A 270 -6.06 -19.05 4.05
C LEU A 270 -6.50 -19.00 2.58
N SER A 271 -5.59 -19.17 1.64
CA SER A 271 -5.89 -19.20 0.20
C SER A 271 -6.75 -20.40 -0.19
N THR A 272 -6.61 -21.54 0.49
CA THR A 272 -7.45 -22.73 0.22
C THR A 272 -8.87 -22.52 0.72
N ASN A 273 -9.01 -21.85 1.87
CA ASN A 273 -10.31 -21.60 2.50
C ASN A 273 -11.04 -20.39 1.88
N ASN A 274 -10.33 -19.47 1.22
CA ASN A 274 -10.88 -18.24 0.64
C ASN A 274 -10.52 -18.14 -0.85
N PRO A 275 -11.18 -18.92 -1.73
CA PRO A 275 -10.88 -18.90 -3.16
C PRO A 275 -11.10 -17.51 -3.80
N GLU A 276 -12.02 -16.71 -3.26
CA GLU A 276 -12.33 -15.36 -3.76
C GLU A 276 -11.15 -14.39 -3.60
N ARG A 277 -10.34 -14.56 -2.55
CA ARG A 277 -9.14 -13.74 -2.28
C ARG A 277 -7.82 -14.44 -2.64
N SER A 278 -7.91 -15.63 -3.23
CA SER A 278 -6.72 -16.43 -3.59
C SER A 278 -5.80 -15.74 -4.60
N GLN A 279 -6.36 -14.93 -5.51
CA GLN A 279 -5.59 -14.14 -6.46
C GLN A 279 -4.78 -13.03 -5.78
N GLU A 280 -5.40 -12.32 -4.83
CA GLU A 280 -4.76 -11.26 -4.05
C GLU A 280 -3.59 -11.81 -3.23
N ILE A 281 -3.80 -12.96 -2.58
CA ILE A 281 -2.75 -13.70 -1.85
C ILE A 281 -1.62 -14.12 -2.79
N ALA A 282 -1.95 -14.72 -3.94
CA ALA A 282 -0.96 -15.17 -4.91
C ALA A 282 -0.12 -14.00 -5.45
N LEU A 283 -0.76 -12.85 -5.69
CA LEU A 283 -0.11 -11.65 -6.21
C LEU A 283 0.86 -11.04 -5.19
N ASN A 284 0.43 -10.84 -3.95
CA ASN A 284 1.30 -10.32 -2.90
C ASN A 284 2.46 -11.28 -2.60
N ARG A 285 2.21 -12.60 -2.62
CA ARG A 285 3.29 -13.60 -2.54
C ARG A 285 4.29 -13.46 -3.69
N ALA A 286 3.82 -13.30 -4.93
CA ALA A 286 4.72 -13.17 -6.08
C ALA A 286 5.56 -11.89 -6.04
N LYS A 287 4.98 -10.77 -5.58
CA LYS A 287 5.68 -9.51 -5.32
C LYS A 287 6.79 -9.71 -4.28
N PHE A 288 6.44 -10.23 -3.10
CA PHE A 288 7.40 -10.50 -2.02
C PHE A 288 8.54 -11.44 -2.43
N VAL A 289 8.22 -12.59 -3.04
CA VAL A 289 9.24 -13.56 -3.45
C VAL A 289 10.20 -12.94 -4.47
N SER A 290 9.70 -12.07 -5.36
CA SER A 290 10.56 -11.39 -6.33
C SER A 290 11.53 -10.41 -5.67
N ALA A 291 11.06 -9.63 -4.68
CA ALA A 291 11.88 -8.71 -3.89
C ALA A 291 12.94 -9.46 -3.07
N LEU A 292 12.55 -10.56 -2.41
CA LEU A 292 13.47 -11.40 -1.65
C LEU A 292 14.58 -12.01 -2.54
N LEU A 293 14.21 -12.49 -3.73
CA LEU A 293 15.18 -13.03 -4.68
C LEU A 293 16.12 -11.94 -5.24
N GLU A 294 15.61 -10.73 -5.45
CA GLU A 294 16.45 -9.60 -5.84
C GLU A 294 17.51 -9.31 -4.78
N ALA A 295 17.08 -9.16 -3.52
CA ALA A 295 17.98 -8.95 -2.41
C ALA A 295 19.00 -10.10 -2.31
N GLY A 296 18.55 -11.36 -2.33
CA GLY A 296 19.44 -12.53 -2.31
C GLY A 296 20.49 -12.50 -3.43
N PHE A 297 20.12 -12.06 -4.64
CA PHE A 297 21.05 -11.95 -5.76
C PHE A 297 22.05 -10.80 -5.56
N ARG A 298 21.59 -9.63 -5.14
CA ARG A 298 22.46 -8.46 -4.87
C ARG A 298 23.44 -8.69 -3.72
N PHE A 299 23.04 -9.46 -2.71
CA PHE A 299 23.91 -9.94 -1.64
C PHE A 299 24.82 -11.12 -2.06
N GLY A 300 24.69 -11.63 -3.28
CA GLY A 300 25.48 -12.76 -3.79
C GLY A 300 25.17 -14.11 -3.14
N GLN A 301 24.00 -14.26 -2.51
CA GLN A 301 23.54 -15.53 -1.91
C GLN A 301 22.99 -16.49 -2.96
N ILE A 302 22.45 -15.97 -4.06
CA ILE A 302 21.96 -16.76 -5.20
C ILE A 302 22.59 -16.26 -6.50
N ASP A 303 22.62 -17.13 -7.51
CA ASP A 303 23.05 -16.77 -8.86
C ASP A 303 21.86 -16.30 -9.74
N GLY A 304 22.17 -15.77 -10.93
CA GLY A 304 21.16 -15.20 -11.82
C GLY A 304 20.18 -16.22 -12.39
N ASP A 305 20.60 -17.47 -12.58
CA ASP A 305 19.71 -18.55 -13.02
C ASP A 305 18.73 -18.96 -11.91
N SER A 306 19.19 -19.00 -10.66
CA SER A 306 18.36 -19.26 -9.47
C SER A 306 17.36 -18.14 -9.25
N TYR A 307 17.78 -16.87 -9.38
CA TYR A 307 16.88 -15.73 -9.32
C TYR A 307 15.81 -15.84 -10.42
N LYS A 308 16.22 -16.05 -11.68
CA LYS A 308 15.28 -16.21 -12.80
C LYS A 308 14.26 -17.33 -12.53
N LYS A 309 14.74 -18.50 -12.13
CA LYS A 309 13.89 -19.69 -11.88
C LYS A 309 12.90 -19.44 -10.75
N GLY A 310 13.36 -18.86 -9.64
CA GLY A 310 12.52 -18.51 -8.50
C GLY A 310 11.42 -17.52 -8.89
N ARG A 311 11.79 -16.45 -9.61
CA ARG A 311 10.85 -15.43 -10.10
C ARG A 311 9.82 -16.02 -11.07
N ASP A 312 10.28 -16.79 -12.06
CA ASP A 312 9.40 -17.48 -13.01
C ASP A 312 8.41 -18.39 -12.28
N SER A 313 8.87 -19.13 -11.26
CA SER A 313 8.01 -20.02 -10.47
C SER A 313 6.97 -19.23 -9.66
N ALA A 314 7.33 -18.07 -9.10
CA ALA A 314 6.42 -17.22 -8.36
C ALA A 314 5.27 -16.69 -9.23
N PHE A 315 5.55 -16.32 -10.48
CA PHE A 315 4.56 -15.84 -11.44
C PHE A 315 3.86 -16.94 -12.27
N ALA A 316 4.24 -18.21 -12.10
CA ALA A 316 3.58 -19.35 -12.74
C ALA A 316 2.35 -19.86 -11.97
N ALA A 317 2.03 -19.28 -10.80
CA ALA A 317 0.90 -19.70 -9.99
C ALA A 317 -0.44 -19.48 -10.72
N GLU A 318 -1.26 -20.54 -10.83
CA GLU A 318 -2.54 -20.49 -11.54
C GLU A 318 -3.50 -19.44 -10.98
N ASN A 319 -3.50 -19.25 -9.65
CA ASN A 319 -4.35 -18.28 -8.96
C ASN A 319 -4.07 -16.82 -9.36
N LEU A 320 -2.91 -16.50 -9.96
CA LEU A 320 -2.62 -15.15 -10.46
C LEU A 320 -3.50 -14.76 -11.64
N GLN A 321 -3.94 -15.74 -12.45
CA GLN A 321 -4.76 -15.52 -13.63
C GLN A 321 -4.18 -14.44 -14.56
N LEU A 322 -2.89 -14.56 -14.92
CA LEU A 322 -2.15 -13.57 -15.72
C LEU A 322 -2.86 -13.19 -17.03
N GLU A 323 -3.65 -14.08 -17.62
CA GLU A 323 -4.35 -13.81 -18.89
C GLU A 323 -5.48 -12.78 -18.75
N SER A 324 -6.01 -12.58 -17.54
CA SER A 324 -7.17 -11.72 -17.25
C SER A 324 -6.91 -10.64 -16.19
N SER A 325 -5.72 -10.62 -15.57
CA SER A 325 -5.37 -9.64 -14.54
C SER A 325 -4.30 -8.66 -15.00
N ALA A 326 -4.71 -7.39 -15.20
CA ALA A 326 -3.79 -6.31 -15.57
C ALA A 326 -2.75 -6.08 -14.47
N GLU A 327 -3.20 -6.05 -13.21
CA GLU A 327 -2.33 -5.88 -12.06
C GLU A 327 -1.25 -6.98 -11.98
N ALA A 328 -1.64 -8.26 -12.18
CA ALA A 328 -0.69 -9.37 -12.13
C ALA A 328 0.32 -9.30 -13.29
N LEU A 329 -0.10 -8.91 -14.49
CA LEU A 329 0.81 -8.69 -15.63
C LEU A 329 1.78 -7.53 -15.38
N ILE A 330 1.31 -6.43 -14.80
CA ILE A 330 2.15 -5.27 -14.45
C ILE A 330 3.16 -5.65 -13.36
N ALA A 331 2.73 -6.34 -12.31
CA ALA A 331 3.62 -6.84 -11.26
C ALA A 331 4.68 -7.80 -11.84
N ASN A 332 4.28 -8.69 -12.76
CA ASN A 332 5.20 -9.57 -13.45
C ASN A 332 6.22 -8.79 -14.29
N ALA A 333 5.77 -7.77 -15.04
CA ALA A 333 6.67 -6.91 -15.81
C ALA A 333 7.66 -6.16 -14.92
N ARG A 334 7.21 -5.58 -13.79
CA ARG A 334 8.08 -4.90 -12.83
C ARG A 334 9.15 -5.85 -12.28
N SER A 335 8.78 -7.08 -11.90
CA SER A 335 9.74 -8.09 -11.44
C SER A 335 10.80 -8.45 -12.49
N LEU A 336 10.44 -8.47 -13.78
CA LEU A 336 11.37 -8.71 -14.89
C LEU A 336 12.32 -7.52 -15.12
N MET A 337 11.83 -6.30 -14.94
CA MET A 337 12.64 -5.08 -15.00
C MET A 337 13.61 -5.02 -13.82
N ALA A 338 13.15 -5.31 -12.60
CA ALA A 338 13.97 -5.40 -11.39
C ALA A 338 15.08 -6.45 -11.53
N PHE A 339 14.74 -7.66 -12.01
CA PHE A 339 15.72 -8.69 -12.36
C PHE A 339 16.78 -8.20 -13.37
N SER A 340 16.34 -7.45 -14.39
CA SER A 340 17.26 -6.90 -15.38
C SER A 340 18.19 -5.84 -14.78
N SER A 341 17.65 -4.99 -13.90
CA SER A 341 18.38 -3.94 -13.18
C SER A 341 19.44 -4.55 -12.26
N ALA A 342 19.06 -5.51 -11.42
CA ALA A 342 19.98 -6.16 -10.50
C ALA A 342 21.19 -6.81 -11.21
N ILE A 343 20.99 -7.41 -12.38
CA ILE A 343 22.12 -7.94 -13.19
C ILE A 343 22.98 -6.81 -13.75
N ALA A 344 22.36 -5.72 -14.20
CA ALA A 344 23.08 -4.55 -14.70
C ALA A 344 24.05 -4.01 -13.64
N ASP A 345 23.60 -3.93 -12.39
CA ASP A 345 24.36 -3.34 -11.29
C ASP A 345 25.48 -4.27 -10.81
N THR A 346 25.20 -5.58 -10.72
CA THR A 346 26.09 -6.54 -10.05
C THR A 346 27.00 -7.31 -11.00
N LYS A 347 26.53 -7.60 -12.23
CA LYS A 347 27.20 -8.47 -13.22
C LYS A 347 27.08 -7.92 -14.66
N PRO A 348 27.42 -6.64 -14.93
CA PRO A 348 27.19 -6.00 -16.23
C PRO A 348 27.94 -6.63 -17.42
N ASN A 349 29.01 -7.38 -17.15
CA ASN A 349 29.91 -7.98 -18.14
C ASN A 349 29.61 -9.46 -18.42
N ASP A 350 28.67 -10.07 -17.70
CA ASP A 350 28.33 -11.47 -17.88
C ASP A 350 27.46 -11.65 -19.14
N GLN A 351 28.00 -12.37 -20.13
CA GLN A 351 27.35 -12.53 -21.43
C GLN A 351 26.10 -13.43 -21.37
N HIS A 352 26.09 -14.44 -20.50
CA HIS A 352 24.92 -15.28 -20.27
C HIS A 352 23.82 -14.46 -19.61
N LEU A 353 24.16 -13.75 -18.53
CA LEU A 353 23.19 -12.91 -17.82
C LEU A 353 22.72 -11.73 -18.67
N SER A 354 23.56 -11.17 -19.55
CA SER A 354 23.12 -10.18 -20.55
C SER A 354 22.04 -10.73 -21.48
N THR A 355 22.11 -12.01 -21.86
CA THR A 355 21.06 -12.64 -22.68
C THR A 355 19.77 -12.78 -21.88
N LEU A 356 19.87 -13.14 -20.59
CA LEU A 356 18.71 -13.19 -19.70
C LEU A 356 18.06 -11.81 -19.52
N ARG A 357 18.85 -10.73 -19.34
CA ARG A 357 18.35 -9.35 -19.26
C ARG A 357 17.53 -8.97 -20.49
N TRP A 358 18.06 -9.23 -21.69
CA TRP A 358 17.38 -8.93 -22.96
C TRP A 358 16.01 -9.63 -23.03
N ASN A 359 15.98 -10.91 -22.69
CA ASN A 359 14.77 -11.72 -22.70
C ASN A 359 13.76 -11.21 -21.66
N SER A 360 14.21 -10.87 -20.46
CA SER A 360 13.36 -10.36 -19.38
C SER A 360 12.71 -9.02 -19.73
N LEU A 361 13.48 -8.06 -20.26
CA LEU A 361 12.94 -6.76 -20.68
C LEU A 361 11.94 -6.91 -21.84
N THR A 362 12.23 -7.78 -22.81
CA THR A 362 11.32 -8.06 -23.93
C THR A 362 10.01 -8.70 -23.43
N ALA A 363 10.10 -9.66 -22.50
CA ALA A 363 8.93 -10.26 -21.85
C ALA A 363 8.14 -9.24 -21.03
N GLY A 364 8.82 -8.35 -20.30
CA GLY A 364 8.19 -7.26 -19.55
C GLY A 364 7.36 -6.34 -20.46
N ILE A 365 7.90 -5.92 -21.60
CA ILE A 365 7.16 -5.14 -22.61
C ILE A 365 5.93 -5.91 -23.11
N SER A 366 6.05 -7.22 -23.33
CA SER A 366 4.92 -8.07 -23.75
C SER A 366 3.82 -8.11 -22.69
N ASN A 367 4.18 -8.29 -21.42
CA ASN A 367 3.25 -8.29 -20.29
C ASN A 367 2.51 -6.95 -20.17
N LEU A 368 3.24 -5.83 -20.22
CA LEU A 368 2.64 -4.48 -20.16
C LEU A 368 1.70 -4.21 -21.35
N ASN A 369 2.06 -4.70 -22.53
CA ASN A 369 1.20 -4.60 -23.70
C ASN A 369 -0.07 -5.47 -23.58
N ALA A 370 0.02 -6.65 -22.96
CA ALA A 370 -1.13 -7.48 -22.65
C ALA A 370 -2.03 -6.81 -21.59
N ALA A 371 -1.44 -6.26 -20.52
CA ALA A 371 -2.14 -5.54 -19.46
C ALA A 371 -2.95 -4.37 -20.03
N SER A 372 -2.34 -3.56 -20.90
CA SER A 372 -3.01 -2.41 -21.55
C SER A 372 -4.22 -2.77 -22.44
N LYS A 373 -4.44 -4.06 -22.73
CA LYS A 373 -5.53 -4.57 -23.57
C LYS A 373 -6.62 -5.27 -22.77
N ILE A 374 -6.44 -5.44 -21.46
CA ILE A 374 -7.47 -6.03 -20.61
C ILE A 374 -8.65 -5.08 -20.53
N GLN A 375 -9.85 -5.63 -20.67
CA GLN A 375 -11.07 -4.83 -20.65
C GLN A 375 -11.32 -4.33 -19.22
N GLY A 376 -11.58 -3.03 -19.08
CA GLY A 376 -11.86 -2.41 -17.79
C GLY A 376 -10.64 -1.83 -17.07
N THR A 377 -9.43 -2.02 -17.60
CA THR A 377 -8.22 -1.33 -17.15
C THR A 377 -8.43 0.18 -17.24
N ASP A 378 -8.17 0.88 -16.14
CA ASP A 378 -8.40 2.31 -16.06
C ASP A 378 -7.36 3.11 -16.88
N GLN A 379 -7.68 4.36 -17.20
CA GLN A 379 -6.84 5.18 -18.05
C GLN A 379 -5.48 5.50 -17.41
N GLN A 380 -5.41 5.65 -16.09
CA GLN A 380 -4.17 5.91 -15.37
C GLN A 380 -3.28 4.67 -15.39
N GLU A 381 -3.83 3.49 -15.16
CA GLU A 381 -3.12 2.22 -15.25
C GLU A 381 -2.58 1.99 -16.67
N ILE A 382 -3.36 2.32 -17.72
CA ILE A 382 -2.86 2.31 -19.11
C ILE A 382 -1.69 3.29 -19.29
N ALA A 383 -1.77 4.50 -18.72
CA ALA A 383 -0.67 5.46 -18.75
C ALA A 383 0.60 4.91 -18.08
N SER A 384 0.46 4.31 -16.90
CA SER A 384 1.54 3.62 -16.19
C SER A 384 2.15 2.48 -17.01
N THR A 385 1.33 1.67 -17.73
CA THR A 385 1.89 0.63 -18.61
C THR A 385 2.74 1.21 -19.74
N HIS A 386 2.35 2.37 -20.28
CA HIS A 386 3.13 3.07 -21.29
C HIS A 386 4.44 3.62 -20.73
N LEU A 387 4.41 4.21 -19.53
CA LEU A 387 5.63 4.70 -18.87
C LEU A 387 6.65 3.56 -18.71
N LEU A 388 6.22 2.43 -18.13
CA LEU A 388 7.06 1.26 -17.91
C LEU A 388 7.59 0.63 -19.22
N ARG A 389 6.80 0.65 -20.30
CA ARG A 389 7.26 0.21 -21.63
C ARG A 389 8.32 1.14 -22.20
N GLY A 390 8.22 2.44 -21.91
CA GLY A 390 9.24 3.42 -22.23
C GLY A 390 10.55 3.08 -21.53
N ASP A 391 10.49 2.87 -20.21
CA ASP A 391 11.64 2.52 -19.38
C ASP A 391 12.31 1.23 -19.86
N ALA A 392 11.55 0.16 -20.07
CA ALA A 392 12.09 -1.09 -20.58
C ALA A 392 12.71 -0.96 -21.99
N SER A 393 12.17 -0.07 -22.83
CA SER A 393 12.73 0.20 -24.17
C SER A 393 14.05 0.98 -24.08
N LEU A 394 14.17 1.92 -23.13
CA LEU A 394 15.44 2.59 -22.83
C LEU A 394 16.47 1.63 -22.23
N SER A 395 16.09 0.78 -21.27
CA SER A 395 16.99 -0.23 -20.73
C SER A 395 17.50 -1.20 -21.82
N LEU A 396 16.64 -1.60 -22.76
CA LEU A 396 17.08 -2.39 -23.92
C LEU A 396 18.07 -1.63 -24.80
N TYR A 397 17.91 -0.31 -24.96
CA TYR A 397 18.84 0.54 -25.70
C TYR A 397 20.20 0.64 -24.98
N THR A 398 20.22 0.86 -23.66
CA THR A 398 21.45 0.99 -22.88
C THR A 398 22.27 -0.30 -22.85
N MET A 399 21.65 -1.47 -23.00
CA MET A 399 22.39 -2.72 -23.20
C MET A 399 23.32 -2.70 -24.43
N GLY A 400 23.07 -1.83 -25.41
CA GLY A 400 23.92 -1.67 -26.59
C GLY A 400 25.20 -0.87 -26.34
N THR A 401 25.31 -0.19 -25.19
CA THR A 401 26.51 0.57 -24.82
C THR A 401 27.47 -0.28 -23.99
N PRO A 402 28.75 0.13 -23.87
CA PRO A 402 29.64 -0.46 -22.89
C PRO A 402 29.06 -0.39 -21.47
N PRO A 403 29.36 -1.39 -20.62
CA PRO A 403 30.29 -2.47 -20.90
C PRO A 403 29.63 -3.71 -21.54
N THR A 404 28.30 -3.78 -21.60
CA THR A 404 27.54 -4.94 -22.11
C THR A 404 27.66 -5.12 -23.63
N SER A 405 27.51 -4.05 -24.42
CA SER A 405 27.62 -4.07 -25.90
C SER A 405 26.80 -5.18 -26.59
N HIS A 406 25.56 -5.37 -26.13
CA HIS A 406 24.66 -6.42 -26.62
C HIS A 406 24.30 -6.21 -28.10
N GLN A 407 24.57 -7.21 -28.94
CA GLN A 407 24.48 -7.06 -30.40
C GLN A 407 23.07 -6.73 -30.89
N SER A 408 22.03 -7.34 -30.31
CA SER A 408 20.65 -7.03 -30.69
C SER A 408 20.24 -5.61 -30.30
N ALA A 409 20.79 -5.07 -29.21
CA ALA A 409 20.51 -3.70 -28.77
C ALA A 409 21.17 -2.69 -29.73
N ILE A 410 22.43 -2.93 -30.12
CA ILE A 410 23.14 -2.12 -31.11
C ILE A 410 22.38 -2.11 -32.45
N ALA A 411 21.97 -3.29 -32.92
CA ALA A 411 21.25 -3.41 -34.19
C ALA A 411 19.87 -2.73 -34.19
N GLN A 412 19.22 -2.62 -33.02
CA GLN A 412 17.87 -2.07 -32.88
C GLN A 412 17.83 -0.69 -32.22
N ALA A 413 18.99 -0.04 -31.98
CA ALA A 413 19.10 1.16 -31.17
C ALA A 413 18.11 2.27 -31.57
N THR A 414 18.04 2.61 -32.86
CA THR A 414 17.10 3.63 -33.37
C THR A 414 15.64 3.26 -33.12
N GLN A 415 15.28 1.98 -33.29
CA GLN A 415 13.91 1.52 -33.08
C GLN A 415 13.54 1.53 -31.58
N LEU A 416 14.48 1.15 -30.71
CA LEU A 416 14.30 1.16 -29.26
C LEU A 416 14.06 2.58 -28.73
N LEU A 417 14.87 3.55 -29.16
CA LEU A 417 14.68 4.96 -28.80
C LEU A 417 13.34 5.52 -29.31
N LYS A 418 12.97 5.20 -30.55
CA LYS A 418 11.68 5.60 -31.11
C LYS A 418 10.50 4.99 -30.35
N ASN A 419 10.62 3.72 -29.94
CA ASN A 419 9.61 3.07 -29.11
C ASN A 419 9.48 3.78 -27.76
N ALA A 420 10.60 4.05 -27.08
CA ALA A 420 10.62 4.76 -25.81
C ALA A 420 9.92 6.13 -25.90
N GLU A 421 10.31 6.94 -26.89
CA GLU A 421 9.70 8.26 -27.14
C GLU A 421 8.17 8.16 -27.29
N VAL A 422 7.70 7.22 -28.12
CA VAL A 422 6.26 7.02 -28.39
C VAL A 422 5.52 6.60 -27.13
N TYR A 423 6.08 5.67 -26.36
CA TYR A 423 5.47 5.19 -25.13
C TYR A 423 5.38 6.28 -24.08
N TYR A 424 6.47 7.01 -23.81
CA TYR A 424 6.46 8.14 -22.88
C TYR A 424 5.48 9.23 -23.29
N ARG A 425 5.42 9.56 -24.59
CA ARG A 425 4.44 10.53 -25.09
C ARG A 425 3.00 10.07 -24.87
N ASN A 426 2.72 8.77 -24.98
CA ASN A 426 1.39 8.23 -24.71
C ASN A 426 1.07 8.22 -23.22
N ALA A 427 2.04 7.88 -22.35
CA ALA A 427 1.88 7.99 -20.91
C ALA A 427 1.52 9.44 -20.51
N SER A 428 2.30 10.43 -20.96
CA SER A 428 2.02 11.85 -20.68
C SER A 428 0.65 12.34 -21.17
N LYS A 429 0.15 11.78 -22.28
CA LYS A 429 -1.19 12.12 -22.81
C LYS A 429 -2.32 11.53 -22.00
N LEU A 430 -2.13 10.33 -21.46
CA LEU A 430 -3.19 9.56 -20.81
C LEU A 430 -3.23 9.80 -19.30
N SER A 431 -2.09 10.12 -18.69
CA SER A 431 -1.94 10.28 -17.24
C SER A 431 -2.78 11.45 -16.71
N GLN A 432 -3.50 11.17 -15.64
CA GLN A 432 -4.27 12.12 -14.85
C GLN A 432 -3.44 12.68 -13.69
N ASP A 433 -2.41 11.94 -13.27
CA ASP A 433 -1.42 12.43 -12.32
C ASP A 433 -0.48 13.45 -12.97
N ARG A 434 -0.29 14.59 -12.30
CA ARG A 434 0.49 15.69 -12.86
C ARG A 434 1.98 15.37 -12.87
N GLU A 435 2.49 14.70 -11.84
CA GLU A 435 3.90 14.37 -11.74
C GLU A 435 4.29 13.34 -12.80
N GLU A 436 3.56 12.23 -12.87
CA GLU A 436 3.76 11.18 -13.86
C GLU A 436 3.68 11.74 -15.29
N LYS A 437 2.75 12.66 -15.54
CA LYS A 437 2.62 13.34 -16.82
C LYS A 437 3.85 14.17 -17.19
N ASP A 438 4.37 14.96 -16.23
CA ASP A 438 5.55 15.81 -16.40
C ASP A 438 6.80 14.94 -16.60
N VAL A 439 6.98 13.89 -15.79
CA VAL A 439 8.06 12.89 -15.91
C VAL A 439 8.02 12.21 -17.28
N ALA A 440 6.86 11.72 -17.71
CA ALA A 440 6.70 11.08 -19.01
C ALA A 440 6.98 12.05 -20.16
N ALA A 441 6.57 13.32 -20.06
CA ALA A 441 6.88 14.33 -21.08
C ALA A 441 8.39 14.57 -21.18
N PHE A 442 9.08 14.68 -20.03
CA PHE A 442 10.52 14.86 -19.97
C PHE A 442 11.28 13.66 -20.56
N ARG A 443 10.97 12.44 -20.12
CA ARG A 443 11.59 11.20 -20.64
C ARG A 443 11.38 11.04 -22.15
N SER A 444 10.23 11.50 -22.68
CA SER A 444 9.98 11.54 -24.14
C SER A 444 10.96 12.47 -24.87
N GLN A 445 11.25 13.66 -24.31
CA GLN A 445 12.21 14.61 -24.89
C GLN A 445 13.63 14.04 -24.87
N VAL A 446 14.04 13.41 -23.75
CA VAL A 446 15.35 12.75 -23.63
C VAL A 446 15.50 11.63 -24.65
N ALA A 447 14.50 10.75 -24.78
CA ALA A 447 14.50 9.67 -25.77
C ALA A 447 14.56 10.20 -27.22
N SER A 448 13.92 11.34 -27.50
CA SER A 448 14.01 12.02 -28.80
C SER A 448 15.41 12.61 -29.05
N GLY A 449 16.00 13.26 -28.04
CA GLY A 449 17.36 13.81 -28.09
C GLY A 449 18.41 12.73 -28.38
N LEU A 450 18.29 11.56 -27.77
CA LEU A 450 19.18 10.41 -28.02
C LEU A 450 19.16 9.95 -29.47
N GLN A 451 18.04 10.07 -30.19
CA GLN A 451 17.95 9.72 -31.61
C GLN A 451 18.77 10.67 -32.49
N GLY A 452 18.89 11.94 -32.08
CA GLY A 452 19.60 13.00 -32.80
C GLY A 452 21.11 13.08 -32.49
N GLN A 453 21.65 12.12 -31.74
CA GLN A 453 22.93 12.21 -31.01
C GLN A 453 22.85 13.23 -29.87
N LEU A 454 22.80 12.73 -28.63
CA LEU A 454 22.77 13.56 -27.44
C LEU A 454 24.10 14.33 -27.32
N SER A 455 24.05 15.65 -27.51
CA SER A 455 25.18 16.55 -27.25
C SER A 455 24.91 17.38 -25.99
N THR A 456 25.95 17.99 -25.41
CA THR A 456 25.81 18.89 -24.26
C THR A 456 24.81 20.02 -24.54
N GLU A 457 24.80 20.56 -25.77
CA GLU A 457 23.84 21.60 -26.17
C GLU A 457 22.39 21.10 -26.20
N VAL A 458 22.16 19.85 -26.61
CA VAL A 458 20.82 19.24 -26.61
C VAL A 458 20.35 19.01 -25.17
N VAL A 459 21.23 18.52 -24.29
CA VAL A 459 20.93 18.35 -22.86
C VAL A 459 20.61 19.70 -22.22
N ASP A 460 21.44 20.71 -22.42
CA ASP A 460 21.19 22.05 -21.89
C ASP A 460 19.88 22.66 -22.41
N ALA A 461 19.53 22.43 -23.67
CA ALA A 461 18.26 22.89 -24.25
C ALA A 461 17.05 22.18 -23.61
N ILE A 462 17.14 20.87 -23.37
CA ILE A 462 16.08 20.10 -22.68
C ILE A 462 15.92 20.59 -21.24
N LEU A 463 17.02 20.77 -20.52
CA LEU A 463 17.02 21.25 -19.13
C LEU A 463 16.47 22.69 -19.01
N ALA A 464 16.92 23.61 -19.89
CA ALA A 464 16.49 25.00 -19.87
C ALA A 464 15.04 25.20 -20.36
N GLY A 465 14.57 24.33 -21.25
CA GLY A 465 13.22 24.37 -21.82
C GLY A 465 12.14 23.72 -20.95
N ASN A 466 12.50 23.10 -19.82
CA ASN A 466 11.56 22.35 -19.01
C ASN A 466 10.59 23.28 -18.23
N PRO A 467 9.26 23.08 -18.34
CA PRO A 467 8.27 23.93 -17.67
C PRO A 467 8.27 23.83 -16.13
N ARG A 468 8.86 22.77 -15.54
CA ARG A 468 9.06 22.61 -14.09
C ARG A 468 10.33 23.29 -13.58
N GLY A 469 11.18 23.78 -14.49
CA GLY A 469 12.47 24.40 -14.19
C GLY A 469 13.65 23.45 -14.34
N ARG A 470 14.85 24.04 -14.36
CA ARG A 470 16.11 23.32 -14.61
C ARG A 470 16.48 22.34 -13.49
N GLU A 471 16.20 22.69 -12.24
CA GLU A 471 16.55 21.88 -11.07
C GLU A 471 15.78 20.55 -11.07
N TRP A 472 14.45 20.59 -11.16
CA TRP A 472 13.61 19.40 -11.33
C TRP A 472 14.02 18.57 -12.55
N ALA A 473 14.34 19.21 -13.67
CA ALA A 473 14.79 18.49 -14.86
C ALA A 473 16.16 17.81 -14.68
N MET A 474 17.03 18.37 -13.84
CA MET A 474 18.31 17.79 -13.49
C MET A 474 18.12 16.56 -12.61
N GLU A 475 17.30 16.69 -11.56
CA GLU A 475 16.90 15.58 -10.68
C GLU A 475 16.33 14.42 -11.50
N GLN A 476 15.40 14.70 -12.41
CA GLN A 476 14.86 13.66 -13.30
C GLN A 476 15.89 13.04 -14.25
N LEU A 477 16.92 13.78 -14.64
CA LEU A 477 18.00 13.22 -15.44
C LEU A 477 18.93 12.34 -14.59
N GLU A 478 19.20 12.75 -13.35
CA GLU A 478 19.94 11.99 -12.35
C GLU A 478 19.22 10.68 -12.02
N ASP A 479 17.90 10.71 -11.81
CA ASP A 479 17.06 9.52 -11.63
C ASP A 479 17.21 8.55 -12.80
N MET A 480 17.15 9.05 -14.04
CA MET A 480 17.31 8.22 -15.24
C MET A 480 18.73 7.61 -15.37
N MET A 481 19.75 8.24 -14.79
CA MET A 481 21.13 7.74 -14.80
C MET A 481 21.41 6.77 -13.64
N GLY A 482 20.79 7.01 -12.48
CA GLY A 482 20.94 6.21 -11.27
C GLY A 482 19.99 5.01 -11.28
N GLU A 483 18.75 5.22 -10.84
CA GLU A 483 17.76 4.17 -10.65
C GLU A 483 17.35 3.53 -12.00
N GLY A 484 17.73 2.26 -12.20
CA GLY A 484 17.32 1.47 -13.36
C GLY A 484 18.17 1.62 -14.61
N GLY A 485 19.24 2.44 -14.57
CA GLY A 485 20.22 2.56 -15.66
C GLY A 485 19.58 2.87 -17.02
N LEU A 486 18.57 3.75 -17.03
CA LEU A 486 17.80 4.12 -18.23
C LEU A 486 18.64 4.93 -19.22
N LEU A 487 19.71 5.57 -18.74
CA LEU A 487 20.70 6.25 -19.55
C LEU A 487 22.08 5.62 -19.36
N PRO A 488 22.93 5.58 -20.41
CA PRO A 488 24.33 5.24 -20.21
C PRO A 488 25.00 6.31 -19.34
N ALA A 489 26.03 5.94 -18.59
CA ALA A 489 26.86 6.90 -17.85
C ALA A 489 27.46 7.90 -18.84
N PHE A 490 26.86 9.08 -18.94
CA PHE A 490 27.37 10.15 -19.76
C PHE A 490 28.54 10.81 -19.04
N PRO A 491 29.66 11.09 -19.72
CA PRO A 491 30.61 12.07 -19.21
C PRO A 491 29.98 13.46 -19.38
N LEU A 492 29.08 13.85 -18.48
CA LEU A 492 28.53 15.20 -18.45
C LEU A 492 28.52 15.75 -17.03
N LEU A 493 29.07 16.95 -16.91
CA LEU A 493 29.15 17.84 -15.73
C LEU A 493 30.31 17.57 -14.75
N SER A 494 31.52 17.96 -15.19
CA SER A 494 32.54 18.53 -14.30
C SER A 494 32.54 20.05 -14.39
#